data_AF-A0A9D4ECK4-F1
#
_entry.id   AF-A0A9D4ECK4-F1
#
_cell.length_a   1.000
_cell.length_b   1.000
_cell.length_c   1.000
_cell.angle_alpha   90.00
_cell.angle_beta   90.00
_cell.angle_gamma   90.00
#
_symmetry.space_group_name_H-M   'P 1'
#
loop_
_entity.id
_entity.type
_entity.pdbx_description
1 polymer ?
#
loop_
_entity_poly.entity_id
_entity_poly.type
_entity_poly.pdbx_seq_one_letter_code
_entity_poly.pdbx_strand_id
1 'polypeptide(L)' 'MDSDDDIESEEEKCCVCGKFFPEKSDYDHIKIVQWGQCDTCYKWVHLIFCTTVKVFRRGDSIVCHTCYKKKSDQ' A
#
# COMPACT_ATOMS: atom_id res chain seq x y z
N MET A 1 -3.74 33.23 -14.94
CA MET A 1 -2.49 32.47 -14.88
C MET A 1 -2.75 31.28 -14.00
N ASP A 2 -2.24 30.16 -14.46
CA ASP A 2 -2.81 28.82 -14.45
C ASP A 2 -3.19 28.28 -13.07
N SER A 3 -4.28 27.51 -13.05
CA SER A 3 -4.68 26.68 -11.93
C SER A 3 -3.59 25.65 -11.70
N ASP A 4 -2.79 25.83 -10.66
CA ASP A 4 -1.89 24.80 -10.11
C ASP A 4 -2.76 23.71 -9.47
N ASP A 5 -3.30 22.87 -10.35
CA ASP A 5 -3.88 21.56 -10.02
C ASP A 5 -2.72 20.68 -9.53
N ASP A 6 -2.30 20.89 -8.28
CA ASP A 6 -1.61 19.88 -7.47
C ASP A 6 -2.59 18.72 -7.24
N ILE A 7 -2.89 17.98 -8.31
CA ILE A 7 -3.50 16.67 -8.24
C ILE A 7 -2.41 15.75 -7.68
N GLU A 8 -2.13 15.85 -6.38
CA GLU A 8 -1.56 14.73 -5.64
C GLU A 8 -2.56 13.58 -5.80
N SER A 9 -2.33 12.76 -6.83
CA SER A 9 -3.26 11.71 -7.22
C SER A 9 -3.47 10.80 -6.02
N GLU A 10 -4.70 10.74 -5.50
CA GLU A 10 -5.06 9.87 -4.36
C GLU A 10 -4.72 8.40 -4.63
N GLU A 11 -4.46 8.06 -5.88
CA GLU A 11 -3.99 6.78 -6.39
C GLU A 11 -2.56 6.43 -5.94
N GLU A 12 -1.75 7.43 -5.58
CA GLU A 12 -0.39 7.27 -5.07
C GLU A 12 -0.34 7.05 -3.54
N LYS A 13 -1.46 7.26 -2.85
CA LYS A 13 -1.58 7.03 -1.40
C LYS A 13 -1.89 5.55 -1.14
N CYS A 14 -1.40 5.04 -0.01
CA CYS A 14 -1.74 3.69 0.43
C CYS A 14 -3.25 3.56 0.62
N CYS A 15 -3.87 2.60 -0.07
CA CYS A 15 -5.33 2.41 -0.02
C CYS A 15 -5.89 1.99 1.34
N VAL A 16 -5.02 1.62 2.29
CA VAL A 16 -5.41 1.21 3.65
C VAL A 16 -5.28 2.36 4.64
N CYS A 17 -4.14 3.06 4.65
CA CYS A 17 -3.87 4.11 5.64
C CYS A 17 -3.99 5.54 5.10
N GLY A 18 -4.12 5.72 3.78
CA GLY A 18 -4.23 7.02 3.11
C GLY A 18 -2.93 7.86 3.14
N LYS A 19 -1.80 7.26 3.50
CA LYS A 19 -0.51 7.96 3.64
C LYS A 19 0.46 7.53 2.54
N PHE A 20 1.36 8.43 2.15
CA PHE A 20 2.51 8.13 1.29
C PHE A 20 3.62 7.37 2.04
N PHE A 21 3.71 7.55 3.36
CA PHE A 21 4.70 6.87 4.18
C PHE A 21 4.03 6.20 5.38
N PRO A 22 4.46 4.98 5.74
CA PRO A 22 3.97 4.32 6.93
C PRO A 22 4.47 5.05 8.19
N GLU A 23 3.62 5.11 9.22
CA GLU A 23 3.97 5.69 10.51
C GLU A 23 4.84 4.70 11.30
N LYS A 24 6.06 5.12 11.64
CA LYS A 24 7.17 4.37 12.27
C LYS A 24 8.14 3.69 11.28
N SER A 25 9.24 4.36 11.01
CA SER A 25 10.48 3.66 10.65
C SER A 25 11.65 4.19 11.50
N ASP A 26 11.64 3.90 12.80
CA ASP A 26 12.84 4.01 13.67
C ASP A 26 13.82 2.83 13.45
N TYR A 27 13.72 2.14 12.32
CA TYR A 27 14.59 1.01 12.00
C TYR A 27 15.80 1.51 11.21
N ASP A 28 16.97 1.44 11.83
CA ASP A 28 18.28 1.83 11.30
C ASP A 28 18.83 0.85 10.24
N HIS A 29 17.94 0.11 9.57
CA HIS A 29 18.29 -0.98 8.66
C HIS A 29 17.56 -0.80 7.33
N ILE A 30 18.33 -0.91 6.24
CA ILE A 30 17.96 -0.94 4.81
C ILE A 30 16.49 -0.59 4.53
N LYS A 31 16.27 0.57 3.89
CA LYS A 31 14.98 0.98 3.31
C LYS A 31 14.54 0.00 2.21
N ILE A 32 14.05 -1.16 2.59
CA ILE A 32 13.33 -2.03 1.67
C ILE A 32 12.04 -1.27 1.36
N VAL A 33 11.89 -0.81 0.13
CA VAL A 33 10.68 -0.11 -0.31
C VAL A 33 9.53 -1.12 -0.23
N GLN A 34 8.66 -0.94 0.75
CA GLN A 34 7.64 -1.92 1.15
C GLN A 34 6.32 -1.68 0.42
N TRP A 35 6.32 -1.35 -0.87
CA TRP A 35 5.08 -1.12 -1.61
C TRP A 35 4.75 -2.31 -2.50
N GLY A 36 3.48 -2.68 -2.54
CA GLY A 36 2.94 -3.61 -3.50
C GLY A 36 1.58 -3.17 -3.99
N GLN A 37 1.22 -3.59 -5.20
CA GLN A 37 -0.10 -3.32 -5.76
C GLN A 37 -1.05 -4.45 -5.35
N CYS A 38 -2.26 -4.09 -4.96
CA CYS A 38 -3.30 -5.07 -4.65
C CYS A 38 -3.86 -5.68 -5.93
N ASP A 39 -3.85 -7.00 -6.07
CA ASP A 39 -4.37 -7.72 -7.24
C ASP A 39 -5.90 -7.64 -7.38
N THR A 40 -6.59 -7.17 -6.34
CA THR A 40 -8.06 -7.08 -6.34
C THR A 40 -8.56 -5.67 -6.65
N CYS A 41 -7.97 -4.64 -6.04
CA CYS A 41 -8.41 -3.25 -6.24
C CYS A 41 -7.42 -2.40 -7.05
N TYR A 42 -6.28 -2.97 -7.44
CA TYR A 42 -5.22 -2.33 -8.22
C TYR A 42 -4.61 -1.07 -7.59
N LYS A 43 -4.90 -0.81 -6.31
CA LYS A 43 -4.32 0.30 -5.55
C LYS A 43 -3.06 -0.13 -4.81
N TRP A 44 -2.18 0.84 -4.56
CA TRP A 44 -0.94 0.64 -3.82
C TRP A 44 -1.18 0.45 -2.32
N VAL A 45 -0.36 -0.39 -1.69
CA VAL A 45 -0.42 -0.66 -0.25
C VAL A 45 0.98 -0.85 0.33
N HIS A 46 1.18 -0.37 1.56
CA HIS A 46 2.37 -0.69 2.34
C HIS A 46 2.31 -2.15 2.78
N LEU A 47 3.20 -2.98 2.28
CA LEU A 47 3.23 -4.43 2.51
C LEU A 47 3.38 -4.75 3.99
N ILE A 48 4.51 -4.42 4.61
CA ILE A 48 4.77 -4.85 5.99
C ILE A 48 3.90 -4.10 7.00
N PHE A 49 3.43 -2.89 6.68
CA PHE A 49 2.64 -2.05 7.59
C PHE A 49 1.12 -2.20 7.45
N CYS A 50 0.62 -2.40 6.23
CA CYS A 50 -0.80 -2.39 5.91
C CYS A 50 -1.28 -3.71 5.30
N THR A 51 -0.42 -4.73 5.21
CA THR A 51 -0.78 -6.10 4.88
C THR A 51 -0.14 -7.06 5.90
N THR A 52 -0.61 -8.30 5.92
CA THR A 52 0.02 -9.38 6.71
C THR A 52 1.21 -10.02 5.99
N VAL A 53 1.51 -9.57 4.76
CA VAL A 53 2.57 -10.13 3.90
C VAL A 53 3.92 -9.56 4.35
N LYS A 54 4.71 -10.40 5.02
CA LYS A 54 6.06 -10.04 5.51
C LYS A 54 7.16 -10.29 4.49
N VAL A 55 6.95 -11.26 3.60
CA VAL A 55 7.86 -11.64 2.52
C VAL A 55 6.97 -12.03 1.35
N PHE A 56 7.29 -11.52 0.16
CA PHE A 56 6.62 -11.91 -1.09
C PHE A 56 7.67 -12.14 -2.17
N ARG A 57 7.41 -13.09 -3.05
CA ARG A 57 8.27 -13.46 -4.17
C ARG A 57 7.61 -13.04 -5.48
N ARG A 58 8.40 -13.07 -6.56
CA ARG A 58 7.87 -12.85 -7.90
C ARG A 58 6.83 -13.93 -8.22
N GLY A 59 5.59 -13.51 -8.48
CA GLY A 59 4.46 -14.40 -8.75
C GLY A 59 3.51 -14.61 -7.56
N ASP A 60 3.86 -14.11 -6.38
CA ASP A 60 2.93 -14.10 -5.26
C ASP A 60 1.86 -13.02 -5.45
N SER A 61 0.62 -13.33 -5.09
CA SER A 61 -0.48 -12.39 -5.09
C SER A 61 -0.53 -11.55 -3.83
N ILE A 62 -0.72 -10.25 -3.99
CA ILE A 62 -0.82 -9.30 -2.88
C ILE A 62 -2.25 -8.78 -2.81
N VAL A 63 -2.86 -8.89 -1.63
CA VAL A 63 -4.21 -8.39 -1.38
C VAL A 63 -4.17 -7.44 -0.18
N CYS A 64 -4.66 -6.21 -0.36
CA CYS A 64 -4.72 -5.24 0.72
C CYS A 64 -5.72 -5.68 1.82
N HIS A 65 -5.52 -5.20 3.04
CA HIS A 65 -6.36 -5.57 4.19
C HIS A 65 -7.86 -5.30 3.95
N THR A 66 -8.19 -4.21 3.27
CA THR A 66 -9.57 -3.87 2.90
C THR A 66 -10.20 -4.91 1.98
N CYS A 67 -9.47 -5.37 0.98
CA CYS A 67 -9.93 -6.43 0.07
C CYS A 67 -9.94 -7.81 0.74
N TYR A 68 -8.99 -8.08 1.64
CA TYR A 68 -8.94 -9.30 2.42
C TYR A 68 -10.18 -9.45 3.30
N LYS A 69 -10.55 -8.42 4.07
CA LYS A 69 -11.78 -8.40 4.88
C LYS A 69 -13.04 -8.64 4.06
N LYS A 70 -13.15 -8.02 2.89
CA LYS A 70 -14.30 -8.23 1.98
C LYS A 70 -14.48 -9.68 1.53
N LYS A 71 -13.41 -10.48 1.49
CA LYS A 71 -13.48 -11.92 1.16
C LYS A 71 -13.83 -12.80 2.36
N SER A 72 -13.57 -12.35 3.59
CA SER A 72 -13.88 -13.11 4.81
C SER A 72 -15.34 -12.98 5.28
N ASP A 73 -16.04 -11.94 4.82
CA ASP A 73 -17.47 -11.69 5.09
C ASP A 73 -18.42 -12.36 4.07
N GLN A 74 -17.91 -13.28 3.24
CA GLN A 74 -18.66 -14.10 2.27
C GLN A 74 -18.53 -15.58 2.60
#